data_AF-A0A6P0TVW1-F1
#
_entry.id   AF-A0A6P0TVW1-F1
#
_cell.length_a   1.000
_cell.length_b   1.000
_cell.length_c   1.000
_cell.angle_alpha   90.00
_cell.angle_beta   90.00
_cell.angle_gamma   90.00
#
_symmetry.space_group_name_H-M   'P 1'
#
loop_
_entity.id
_entity.type
_entity.pdbx_description
1 polymer ?
#
loop_
_entity_poly.entity_id
_entity_poly.type
_entity_poly.pdbx_seq_one_letter_code
_entity_poly.pdbx_strand_id
1 'polypeptide(L)' 'QALMGDGKLVDDFLLVRGENAVHVCNAPSPAATASLAIGDAVAEQISQQ' A
#
# COMPACT_ATOMS: atom_id res chain seq x y z
N GLN A 1 -0.85 3.63 -10.26
CA GLN A 1 0.44 4.18 -9.82
C GLN A 1 0.19 5.52 -9.14
N ALA A 2 0.80 5.77 -7.98
CA ALA A 2 0.65 7.01 -7.23
C ALA A 2 1.81 7.99 -7.49
N LEU A 3 1.52 9.29 -7.34
CA LEU A 3 2.47 10.39 -7.46
C LEU A 3 2.54 11.13 -6.12
N MET A 4 3.76 11.35 -5.63
CA MET A 4 4.04 12.10 -4.41
C MET A 4 3.93 13.61 -4.67
N GLY A 5 3.76 14.40 -3.61
CA GLY A 5 3.64 15.86 -3.71
C GLY A 5 4.88 16.56 -4.28
N ASP A 6 6.04 15.91 -4.26
CA ASP A 6 7.29 16.38 -4.88
C ASP A 6 7.45 15.94 -6.35
N GLY A 7 6.44 15.28 -6.92
CA GLY A 7 6.44 14.79 -8.30
C GLY A 7 7.16 13.46 -8.50
N LYS A 8 7.63 12.78 -7.46
CA LYS A 8 8.17 11.42 -7.58
C LYS A 8 7.05 10.38 -7.67
N LEU A 9 7.24 9.38 -8.53
CA LEU A 9 6.34 8.23 -8.57
C LEU A 9 6.62 7.29 -7.39
N VAL A 10 5.57 6.63 -6.92
CA VAL A 10 5.71 5.56 -5.94
C VAL A 10 5.93 4.25 -6.68
N ASP A 11 7.04 3.58 -6.35
CA ASP A 11 7.43 2.33 -6.99
C ASP A 11 6.78 1.09 -6.34
N ASP A 12 6.45 1.15 -5.04
CA ASP A 12 5.94 0.02 -4.26
C ASP A 12 4.59 0.30 -3.58
N PHE A 13 4.14 -0.54 -2.65
CA PHE A 13 2.90 -0.32 -1.91
C PHE A 13 2.88 1.03 -1.20
N LEU A 14 1.82 1.81 -1.45
CA LEU A 14 1.51 3.00 -0.65
C LEU A 14 0.31 2.66 0.23
N LEU A 15 0.57 2.42 1.51
CA LEU A 15 -0.46 2.18 2.52
C LEU A 15 -0.71 3.45 3.32
N VAL A 16 -1.97 3.91 3.34
CA VAL A 16 -2.42 5.07 4.12
C VAL A 16 -3.39 4.60 5.18
N ARG A 17 -3.13 4.93 6.45
CA ARG A 17 -4.04 4.59 7.55
C ARG A 17 -5.10 5.67 7.74
N GLY A 18 -6.34 5.23 7.86
CA GLY A 18 -7.45 5.99 8.44
C GLY A 18 -7.76 5.49 9.86
N GLU A 19 -8.81 6.03 10.46
CA GLU A 19 -9.20 5.69 11.84
C GLU A 19 -9.51 4.20 12.04
N ASN A 20 -10.24 3.59 11.09
CA ASN A 20 -10.62 2.17 11.12
C ASN A 20 -10.44 1.49 9.75
N ALA A 21 -9.49 2.00 8.96
CA ALA A 21 -9.26 1.53 7.59
C ALA A 21 -7.78 1.61 7.22
N VAL A 22 -7.37 0.72 6.33
CA VAL A 22 -6.07 0.78 5.64
C VAL A 22 -6.35 0.88 4.14
N HIS A 23 -5.87 1.95 3.53
CA HIS A 23 -6.04 2.23 2.11
C HIS A 23 -4.77 1.83 1.36
N VAL A 24 -4.92 0.97 0.35
CA VAL A 24 -3.84 0.64 -0.60
C VAL A 24 -3.93 1.63 -1.77
N CYS A 25 -3.19 2.74 -1.68
CA CYS A 25 -3.21 3.83 -2.64
C CYS A 25 -2.24 3.62 -3.83
N ASN A 26 -1.29 2.69 -3.70
CA ASN A 26 -0.43 2.24 -4.77
C ASN A 26 -0.13 0.74 -4.61
N ALA A 27 0.00 0.04 -5.72
CA ALA A 27 0.50 -1.33 -5.77
C ALA A 27 1.17 -1.60 -7.13
N PRO A 28 2.25 -2.41 -7.19
CA PRO A 28 2.85 -2.84 -8.44
C PRO A 28 1.83 -3.62 -9.29
N SER A 29 1.97 -3.53 -10.61
CA SER A 29 1.08 -4.21 -11.55
C SER A 29 1.46 -5.69 -11.73
N PRO A 30 0.49 -6.64 -11.80
CA PRO A 30 -0.94 -6.47 -11.56
C PRO A 30 -1.32 -6.72 -10.09
N ALA A 31 -2.12 -5.82 -9.50
CA ALA A 31 -2.56 -5.94 -8.11
C ALA A 31 -3.27 -7.28 -7.80
N ALA A 32 -3.96 -7.87 -8.78
CA ALA A 32 -4.64 -9.16 -8.65
C ALA A 32 -3.68 -10.33 -8.32
N THR A 33 -2.44 -10.29 -8.83
CA THR A 33 -1.42 -11.30 -8.52
C THR A 33 -0.59 -10.95 -7.30
N ALA A 34 -0.65 -9.70 -6.84
CA ALA A 34 0.05 -9.22 -5.65
C ALA A 34 -0.81 -9.30 -4.38
N SER A 35 -1.99 -9.91 -4.42
CA SER A 35 -2.96 -9.91 -3.31
C SER A 35 -2.41 -10.46 -2.00
N LEU A 36 -1.58 -11.52 -2.05
CA LEU A 36 -0.91 -12.07 -0.85
C LEU A 36 0.13 -11.09 -0.29
N ALA A 37 0.99 -10.53 -1.15
CA ALA A 37 1.98 -9.54 -0.73
C ALA A 37 1.35 -8.27 -0.16
N ILE A 38 0.22 -7.81 -0.72
CA ILE A 38 -0.58 -6.72 -0.16
C ILE A 38 -1.11 -7.11 1.22
N GLY A 39 -1.64 -8.32 1.37
CA GLY A 39 -2.13 -8.85 2.65
C GLY A 39 -1.05 -8.88 3.72
N ASP A 40 0.14 -9.37 3.39
CA ASP A 40 1.29 -9.42 4.30
C ASP A 40 1.72 -8.00 4.74
N ALA A 41 1.82 -7.06 3.80
CA ALA A 41 2.19 -5.68 4.10
C ALA A 41 1.15 -4.98 5.02
N VAL A 42 -0.14 -5.25 4.81
CA VAL A 42 -1.22 -4.75 5.68
C VAL A 42 -1.13 -5.38 7.08
N ALA A 43 -0.92 -6.69 7.16
CA ALA A 43 -0.79 -7.40 8.43
C ALA A 43 0.43 -6.94 9.25
N GLU A 44 1.57 -6.73 8.60
CA GLU A 44 2.77 -6.19 9.22
C GLU A 44 2.51 -4.80 9.80
N GLN A 45 1.86 -3.90 9.05
CA GLN A 45 1.49 -2.59 9.58
C GLN A 45 0.60 -2.71 10.84
N ILE A 46 -0.44 -3.53 10.82
CA ILE A 46 -1.36 -3.65 11.97
C ILE A 46 -0.67 -4.28 13.18
N SER A 47 0.25 -5.23 12.98
CA SER A 47 0.93 -5.93 14.07
C SER A 47 2.02 -5.13 14.78
N GLN A 48 2.57 -4.08 14.16
CA GLN A 48 3.50 -3.14 14.82
C GLN A 48 2.80 -2.06 15.68
N GLN A 49 1.65 -2.40 16.27
CA GLN A 49 0.94 -1.57 17.27
C GLN A 49 1.37 -1.93 18.69
#